data_AF-A0A1G2TYH2-F1
#
_entry.id   AF-A0A1G2TYH2-F1
#
_cell.length_a   1.000
_cell.length_b   1.000
_cell.length_c   1.000
_cell.angle_alpha   90.00
_cell.angle_beta   90.00
_cell.angle_gamma   90.00
#
_symmetry.space_group_name_H-M   'P 1'
#
loop_
_entity.id
_entity.type
_entity.pdbx_description
1 polymer ?
#
loop_
_entity_poly.entity_id
_entity_poly.type
_entity_poly.pdbx_seq_one_letter_code
_entity_poly.pdbx_strand_id
1 'polypeptide(L)' 'MDWTKIYKKYKGLWVALADDETTVLGFGKTLKEAISVAKKKNNNNPIVMRVPENITTYVGSL' A
#
# COMPACT_ATOMS: atom_id res chain seq x y z
N MET A 1 8.99 6.11 -12.23
CA MET A 1 7.86 6.08 -11.28
C MET A 1 8.42 5.89 -9.88
N ASP A 2 8.50 6.94 -9.08
CA ASP A 2 9.09 6.93 -7.74
C ASP A 2 8.10 6.41 -6.69
N TRP A 3 8.06 5.10 -6.51
CA TRP A 3 7.30 4.47 -5.42
C TRP A 3 7.81 4.96 -4.06
N THR A 4 9.05 5.44 -3.98
CA THR A 4 9.71 6.05 -2.82
C THR A 4 8.91 7.16 -2.15
N LYS A 5 8.18 7.99 -2.93
CA LYS A 5 7.34 9.07 -2.38
C LYS A 5 6.05 8.53 -1.78
N ILE A 6 5.43 7.55 -2.44
CA ILE A 6 4.24 6.85 -1.96
C ILE A 6 4.59 6.11 -0.66
N TYR A 7 5.69 5.36 -0.67
CA TYR A 7 6.21 4.69 0.51
C TYR A 7 6.51 5.65 1.66
N LYS A 8 7.20 6.79 1.42
CA LYS A 8 7.42 7.80 2.48
C LYS A 8 6.12 8.35 3.06
N LYS A 9 5.09 8.54 2.24
CA LYS A 9 3.80 9.10 2.66
C LYS A 9 2.92 8.07 3.40
N TYR A 10 3.04 6.79 3.04
CA TYR A 10 2.25 5.69 3.60
C TYR A 10 3.06 4.74 4.49
N LYS A 11 4.24 5.16 4.96
CA LYS A 11 5.11 4.37 5.86
C LYS A 11 4.36 4.01 7.15
N GLY A 12 4.34 2.73 7.49
CA GLY A 12 3.64 2.21 8.67
C GLY A 12 2.11 2.10 8.50
N LEU A 13 1.57 2.44 7.32
CA LEU A 13 0.14 2.37 7.02
C LEU A 13 -0.18 1.13 6.20
N TRP A 14 -1.43 0.67 6.34
CA TRP A 14 -2.03 -0.31 5.45
C TRP A 14 -2.46 0.40 4.17
N VAL A 15 -2.06 -0.16 3.04
CA VAL A 15 -2.40 0.35 1.71
C VAL A 15 -3.11 -0.77 0.96
N ALA A 16 -4.30 -0.46 0.46
CA ALA A 16 -5.07 -1.33 -0.40
C ALA A 16 -4.86 -0.89 -1.84
N LEU A 17 -4.28 -1.79 -2.64
CA LEU A 17 -3.98 -1.63 -4.05
C LEU A 17 -5.05 -2.36 -4.87
N ALA A 18 -5.27 -1.90 -6.10
CA ALA A 18 -6.03 -2.65 -7.09
C ALA A 18 -5.23 -3.86 -7.60
N ASP A 19 -5.89 -4.73 -8.35
CA ASP A 19 -5.29 -5.89 -9.01
C ASP A 19 -4.17 -5.48 -9.99
N ASP A 20 -4.25 -4.26 -10.55
CA ASP A 20 -3.21 -3.67 -11.40
C ASP A 20 -1.92 -3.27 -10.65
N GLU A 21 -1.79 -3.59 -9.35
CA GLU A 21 -0.66 -3.35 -8.43
C GLU A 21 -0.17 -1.90 -8.30
N THR A 22 -0.78 -0.97 -9.05
CA THR A 22 -0.34 0.42 -9.23
C THR A 22 -1.36 1.42 -8.72
N THR A 23 -2.63 1.01 -8.61
CA THR A 23 -3.72 1.89 -8.21
C THR A 23 -3.98 1.78 -6.72
N VAL A 24 -3.75 2.86 -5.95
CA VAL A 24 -4.10 2.92 -4.53
C VAL A 24 -5.62 3.14 -4.38
N LEU A 25 -6.32 2.09 -3.97
CA LEU A 25 -7.76 2.11 -3.71
C LEU A 25 -8.09 2.61 -2.31
N GLY A 26 -7.20 2.42 -1.33
CA GLY A 26 -7.41 2.90 0.03
C GLY A 26 -6.16 2.84 0.88
N PHE A 27 -6.15 3.59 1.98
CA PHE A 27 -5.08 3.52 2.98
C PHE A 27 -5.64 3.78 4.38
N GLY A 28 -5.00 3.25 5.41
CA GLY A 28 -5.43 3.40 6.80
C GLY A 28 -4.39 2.93 7.81
N LYS A 29 -4.59 3.23 9.09
CA LYS A 29 -3.72 2.72 10.17
C LYS A 29 -3.99 1.24 10.46
N THR A 30 -5.17 0.76 10.08
CA THR A 30 -5.60 -0.62 10.28
C THR A 30 -6.02 -1.28 8.97
N LEU A 31 -5.90 -2.61 8.91
CA LEU A 31 -6.37 -3.42 7.78
C LEU A 31 -7.86 -3.16 7.48
N LYS A 32 -8.69 -3.06 8.53
CA LYS A 32 -10.14 -2.80 8.40
C LYS A 32 -10.42 -1.46 7.71
N GLU A 33 -9.70 -0.40 8.07
CA GLU A 33 -9.87 0.91 7.42
C GLU A 33 -9.45 0.85 5.95
N ALA A 34 -8.28 0.29 5.66
CA ALA A 34 -7.80 0.17 4.29
C ALA A 34 -8.77 -0.64 3.40
N ILE A 35 -9.28 -1.77 3.91
CA ILE A 35 -10.30 -2.58 3.22
C ILE A 35 -11.61 -1.81 3.08
N SER A 36 -12.07 -1.11 4.12
CA SER A 36 -13.34 -0.38 4.05
C SER A 36 -13.29 0.76 3.05
N VAL A 37 -12.16 1.48 2.96
CA VAL A 37 -11.94 2.54 1.97
C VAL A 37 -11.83 1.93 0.57
N ALA A 38 -11.09 0.83 0.42
CA ALA A 38 -10.94 0.15 -0.86
C ALA A 38 -12.27 -0.41 -1.37
N LYS A 39 -13.06 -1.09 -0.53
CA LYS A 39 -14.40 -1.60 -0.87
C LYS A 39 -15.37 -0.50 -1.28
N LYS A 40 -15.27 0.68 -0.66
CA LYS A 40 -16.06 1.85 -1.07
C LYS A 40 -15.67 2.37 -2.45
N LYS A 41 -14.41 2.23 -2.83
CA LYS A 41 -13.87 2.74 -4.09
C LYS A 41 -13.96 1.74 -5.23
N ASN A 42 -13.82 0.45 -4.94
CA ASN A 42 -13.85 -0.60 -5.93
C ASN A 42 -14.32 -1.92 -5.28
N ASN A 43 -15.28 -2.59 -5.91
CA ASN A 43 -15.89 -3.81 -5.38
C ASN A 43 -15.07 -5.08 -5.69
N ASN A 44 -13.93 -4.93 -6.37
CA ASN A 44 -12.98 -6.02 -6.61
C ASN A 44 -12.10 -6.26 -5.39
N ASN A 45 -11.67 -7.52 -5.19
CA ASN A 45 -10.75 -7.95 -4.14
C ASN A 45 -9.45 -7.12 -4.19
N PRO A 46 -9.28 -6.12 -3.31
CA PRO A 46 -8.09 -5.28 -3.34
C PRO A 46 -6.94 -6.00 -2.66
N ILE A 47 -5.73 -5.88 -3.21
CA ILE A 47 -4.51 -6.40 -2.62
C ILE A 47 -4.12 -5.49 -1.46
N VAL A 48 -4.20 -5.99 -0.23
CA VAL A 48 -3.88 -5.20 0.96
C VAL A 48 -2.45 -5.49 1.40
N MET A 49 -1.61 -4.46 1.39
CA MET A 49 -0.22 -4.53 1.81
C MET A 49 0.01 -3.63 3.03
N ARG A 50 0.72 -4.14 4.03
CA ARG A 50 1.25 -3.30 5.11
C ARG A 50 2.60 -2.76 4.69
N VAL A 51 2.72 -1.43 4.63
CA VAL A 51 3.99 -0.79 4.29
C VAL A 51 4.92 -0.83 5.51
N PRO A 52 6.10 -1.47 5.43
CA PRO A 52 7.08 -1.44 6.52
C PRO A 52 7.64 -0.03 6.72
N GLU A 53 7.82 0.35 7.97
CA GLU A 53 8.32 1.69 8.36
C GLU A 53 9.79 1.89 7.93
N ASN A 54 10.55 0.80 7.94
CA ASN A 54 11.92 0.74 7.45
C ASN A 54 11.93 -0.07 6.17
N ILE A 55 12.19 0.62 5.06
CA ILE A 55 12.63 -0.04 3.84
C ILE A 55 14.12 -0.29 4.06
N THR A 56 14.46 -1.44 4.64
CA THR A 56 15.81 -1.98 4.53
C THR A 56 15.96 -2.45 3.09
N THR A 57 16.19 -1.50 2.17
CA THR A 57 16.53 -1.81 0.78
C THR A 57 17.84 -2.57 0.81
N TYR A 58 17.75 -3.89 0.78
CA TYR A 58 18.88 -4.76 0.48
C TYR A 58 19.13 -4.64 -1.02
N VAL A 59 19.86 -3.60 -1.42
CA VAL A 59 20.51 -3.59 -2.73
C VAL A 59 21.67 -4.56 -2.60
N GLY A 60 21.55 -5.75 -3.19
CA GLY A 60 22.69 -6.63 -3.34
C GLY A 60 23.75 -5.88 -4.14
N SER A 61 24.77 -5.36 -3.45
CA SER A 61 26.00 -4.95 -4.10
C SER A 61 26.63 -6.23 -4.65
N LEU A 62 26.53 -6.40 -5.97
CA LEU A 62 27.33 -7.37 -6.71
C LEU A 62 28.75 -6.80 -6.90
#